data_AF-D2BB38-F1
#
_entry.id   AF-D2BB38-F1
#
_cell.length_a   1.000
_cell.length_b   1.000
_cell.length_c   1.000
_cell.angle_alpha   90.00
_cell.angle_beta   90.00
_cell.angle_gamma   90.00
#
_symmetry.space_group_name_H-M   'P 1'
#
loop_
_entity.id
_entity.type
_entity.pdbx_description
1 polymer ?
#
loop_
_entity_poly.entity_id
_entity_poly.type
_entity_poly.pdbx_seq_one_letter_code
_entity_poly.pdbx_strand_id
1 'polypeptide(L)'
;MSRSSRPWRRALTASPALALLLASGCGHAPGAPGAPALPRPSVAVVSTPSSTPYMSMTLVPTPVPSPPPVPPQPKVLVVGLDGVRRDRLLAARAVHFRQLMRAGTFLTGQLEVLKKVRSSSGPGWSTVLTGVAPGKHGVHNNSFEGRQFTKYPDFLTRLERIRPSLHTAAVTGWRYLMDIGAVGALVDWHATSHLKPYKIGDKDAFIIDRMTDLLRTSQVDIAFMHLEVTDAVAHRSGVLGPAYRRAIETVDGYLGRLFGAIRARRTFAAERWTIIVTTDHGHRDEGGHGGVSPKERSIFVLAAGPGIAQGVRSGGARQVDVAATVFAQLGIPLPGSLDGRSISAVRGEK
;
A
#
# COMPACT_ATOMS: atom_id res chain seq x y z
N MET A 1 6.34 21.49 -21.15
CA MET A 1 5.45 20.58 -21.91
C MET A 1 4.19 20.34 -21.08
N SER A 2 3.06 20.82 -21.58
CA SER A 2 1.76 20.90 -20.91
C SER A 2 1.15 19.50 -20.72
N ARG A 3 0.70 19.17 -19.49
CA ARG A 3 0.02 17.92 -19.18
C ARG A 3 -1.44 18.00 -19.60
N SER A 4 -1.81 17.14 -20.55
CA SER A 4 -3.20 16.75 -20.81
C SER A 4 -3.83 16.15 -19.53
N SER A 5 -5.07 16.54 -19.28
CA SER A 5 -5.89 16.18 -18.13
C SER A 5 -6.17 14.68 -18.10
N ARG A 6 -5.69 13.98 -17.06
CA ARG A 6 -6.03 12.57 -16.80
C ARG A 6 -7.48 12.48 -16.26
N PRO A 7 -8.35 11.63 -16.83
CA PRO A 7 -9.77 11.63 -16.50
C PRO A 7 -10.08 10.67 -15.36
N TRP A 8 -9.72 11.02 -14.11
CA TRP A 8 -10.23 10.32 -12.93
C TRP A 8 -10.53 11.30 -11.79
N ARG A 9 -11.41 12.26 -12.07
CA ARG A 9 -12.21 12.93 -11.04
C ARG A 9 -13.65 12.48 -11.20
N ARG A 10 -14.03 11.38 -10.55
CA ARG A 10 -15.44 11.04 -10.35
C ARG A 10 -15.62 10.63 -8.89
N ALA A 11 -16.29 11.49 -8.13
CA ALA A 11 -17.07 11.04 -6.99
C ALA A 11 -18.25 10.25 -7.56
N LEU A 12 -18.28 8.94 -7.33
CA LEU A 12 -19.41 8.09 -7.74
C LEU A 12 -20.31 7.86 -6.53
N THR A 13 -21.52 8.42 -6.60
CA THR A 13 -22.69 7.95 -5.87
C THR A 13 -23.28 6.76 -6.65
N ALA A 14 -23.56 5.66 -5.96
CA ALA A 14 -24.06 4.43 -6.57
C ALA A 14 -25.60 4.39 -6.60
N SER A 15 -26.16 3.94 -7.72
CA SER A 15 -27.51 3.34 -7.82
C SER A 15 -27.42 2.05 -8.64
N PRO A 16 -28.15 0.98 -8.27
CA PRO A 16 -28.03 -0.31 -8.92
C PRO A 16 -29.02 -0.45 -10.10
N ALA A 17 -28.59 -1.13 -11.16
CA ALA A 17 -29.50 -1.65 -12.18
C ALA A 17 -29.17 -3.12 -12.44
N LEU A 18 -30.22 -3.92 -12.33
CA LEU A 18 -30.32 -5.37 -12.48
C LEU A 18 -30.36 -5.73 -13.97
N ALA A 19 -29.66 -6.79 -14.39
CA ALA A 19 -29.83 -7.38 -15.73
C ALA A 19 -29.98 -8.91 -15.60
N LEU A 20 -31.16 -9.39 -16.01
CA LEU A 20 -31.51 -10.79 -16.24
C LEU A 20 -31.00 -11.20 -17.64
N LEU A 21 -30.45 -12.40 -17.75
CA LEU A 21 -30.18 -13.08 -19.02
C LEU A 21 -30.96 -14.41 -19.03
N LEU A 22 -31.81 -14.60 -20.03
CA LEU A 22 -32.45 -15.87 -20.39
C LEU A 22 -31.76 -16.42 -21.63
N ALA A 23 -31.41 -17.71 -21.59
CA ALA A 23 -30.98 -18.49 -22.75
C ALA A 23 -31.83 -19.76 -22.85
N SER A 24 -32.33 -20.05 -24.05
CA SER A 24 -32.94 -21.29 -24.55
C SER A 24 -33.14 -21.07 -26.06
N GLY A 25 -32.93 -21.96 -27.02
CA GLY A 25 -32.58 -23.37 -27.08
C GLY A 25 -32.91 -23.88 -28.50
N CYS A 26 -32.11 -24.84 -28.98
CA CYS A 26 -32.32 -25.94 -29.96
C CYS A 26 -33.22 -25.82 -31.22
N GLY A 27 -32.72 -26.43 -32.32
CA GLY A 27 -33.53 -27.00 -33.41
C GLY A 27 -32.68 -27.71 -34.48
N HIS A 28 -32.96 -28.98 -34.76
CA HIS A 28 -32.24 -29.89 -35.67
C HIS A 28 -33.22 -30.49 -36.69
N ALA A 29 -32.67 -30.89 -37.86
CA ALA A 29 -33.11 -31.96 -38.78
C ALA A 29 -34.09 -31.60 -39.97
N PRO A 30 -34.33 -32.52 -40.95
CA PRO A 30 -33.57 -32.65 -42.22
C PRO A 30 -34.46 -32.79 -43.50
N GLY A 31 -33.87 -32.94 -44.69
CA GLY A 31 -34.53 -33.60 -45.84
C GLY A 31 -34.21 -33.05 -47.25
N ALA A 32 -33.66 -33.90 -48.11
CA ALA A 32 -33.67 -33.80 -49.60
C ALA A 32 -34.69 -34.85 -50.13
N PRO A 33 -35.20 -34.82 -51.40
CA PRO A 33 -34.42 -35.10 -52.61
C PRO A 33 -34.95 -34.49 -53.96
N GLY A 34 -34.23 -34.73 -55.07
CA GLY A 34 -34.80 -34.71 -56.44
C GLY A 34 -33.86 -34.23 -57.56
N ALA A 35 -33.40 -35.16 -58.42
CA ALA A 35 -32.68 -34.90 -59.68
C ALA A 35 -33.65 -34.73 -60.88
N PRO A 36 -33.22 -34.16 -62.02
CA PRO A 36 -32.97 -35.02 -63.20
C PRO A 36 -31.79 -34.60 -64.11
N ALA A 37 -31.47 -35.45 -65.08
CA ALA A 37 -30.21 -35.55 -65.83
C ALA A 37 -30.14 -34.89 -67.23
N LEU A 38 -28.90 -34.82 -67.75
CA LEU A 38 -28.38 -34.95 -69.15
C LEU A 38 -27.61 -33.71 -69.67
N PRO A 39 -26.69 -33.78 -70.68
CA PRO A 39 -26.04 -34.93 -71.35
C PRO A 39 -24.48 -34.88 -71.35
N ARG A 40 -23.85 -35.92 -71.91
CA ARG A 40 -22.38 -36.15 -72.00
C ARG A 40 -21.67 -35.22 -73.00
N PRO A 41 -20.43 -34.75 -72.71
CA PRO A 41 -19.49 -34.35 -73.74
C PRO A 41 -18.35 -35.37 -73.92
N SER A 42 -17.91 -35.52 -75.17
CA SER A 42 -16.74 -36.29 -75.59
C SER A 42 -15.46 -35.79 -74.90
N VAL A 43 -14.68 -36.70 -74.33
CA VAL A 43 -13.37 -36.38 -73.73
C VAL A 43 -12.28 -36.80 -74.71
N ALA A 44 -11.56 -35.81 -75.22
CA ALA A 44 -10.31 -35.98 -75.94
C ALA A 44 -9.22 -36.52 -75.00
N VAL A 45 -8.36 -37.40 -75.52
CA VAL A 45 -7.19 -37.90 -74.79
C VAL A 45 -6.19 -36.75 -74.63
N VAL A 46 -6.11 -36.20 -73.43
CA VAL A 46 -5.06 -35.24 -73.02
C VAL A 46 -3.94 -36.03 -72.36
N SER A 47 -2.77 -35.99 -72.99
CA SER A 47 -1.50 -36.49 -72.48
C SER A 47 -1.15 -35.87 -71.12
N THR A 48 -0.88 -36.73 -70.14
CA THR A 48 -0.49 -36.35 -68.77
C THR A 48 0.87 -35.64 -68.74
N PRO A 49 1.01 -34.46 -68.10
CA PRO A 49 2.33 -33.93 -67.77
C PRO A 49 2.91 -34.71 -66.59
N SER A 50 4.21 -35.00 -66.67
CA SER A 50 4.99 -35.62 -65.59
C SER A 50 4.94 -34.76 -64.34
N SER A 51 4.43 -35.30 -63.23
CA SER A 51 4.39 -34.65 -61.93
C SER A 51 5.79 -34.55 -61.35
N THR A 52 6.33 -33.34 -61.25
CA THR A 52 7.50 -33.06 -60.42
C THR A 52 7.18 -33.37 -58.95
N PRO A 53 8.09 -34.00 -58.19
CA PRO A 53 7.85 -34.28 -56.78
C PRO A 53 7.76 -32.96 -56.00
N TYR A 54 6.57 -32.65 -55.48
CA TYR A 54 6.40 -31.59 -54.49
C TYR A 54 7.07 -32.04 -53.20
N MET A 55 8.21 -31.45 -52.87
CA MET A 55 8.85 -31.59 -51.58
C MET A 55 8.02 -30.80 -50.57
N SER A 56 7.20 -31.48 -49.77
CA SER A 56 6.48 -30.83 -48.66
C SER A 56 7.48 -30.50 -47.55
N MET A 57 7.97 -29.27 -47.53
CA MET A 57 8.67 -28.75 -46.36
C MET A 57 7.63 -28.47 -45.27
N THR A 58 7.48 -29.41 -44.33
CA THR A 58 6.78 -29.12 -43.07
C THR A 58 7.69 -28.22 -42.26
N LEU A 59 7.47 -26.90 -42.34
CA LEU A 59 8.06 -25.95 -41.40
C LEU A 59 7.55 -26.29 -40.00
N VAL A 60 8.35 -27.01 -39.22
CA VAL A 60 8.10 -27.15 -37.78
C VAL A 60 8.32 -25.76 -37.18
N PRO A 61 7.28 -25.09 -36.65
CA PRO A 61 7.48 -23.78 -36.04
C PRO A 61 8.47 -23.96 -34.90
N THR A 62 9.64 -23.33 -35.03
CA THR A 62 10.61 -23.25 -33.95
C THR A 62 9.90 -22.65 -32.73
N PRO A 63 9.95 -23.29 -31.55
CA PRO A 63 9.32 -22.74 -30.35
C PRO A 63 9.91 -21.36 -30.11
N VAL A 64 9.07 -20.33 -30.24
CA VAL A 64 9.44 -18.95 -29.92
C VAL A 64 9.83 -18.96 -28.45
N PRO A 65 11.07 -18.57 -28.08
CA PRO A 65 11.45 -18.48 -26.68
C PRO A 65 10.43 -17.58 -25.97
N SER A 66 9.80 -18.09 -24.92
CA SER A 66 8.89 -17.28 -24.12
C SER A 66 9.68 -16.05 -23.63
N PRO A 67 9.13 -14.83 -23.73
CA PRO A 67 9.80 -13.68 -23.18
C PRO A 67 10.15 -13.95 -21.71
N PRO A 68 11.32 -13.51 -21.23
CA PRO A 68 11.72 -13.73 -19.85
C PRO A 68 10.60 -13.23 -18.92
N PRO A 69 10.32 -13.92 -17.80
CA PRO A 69 9.27 -13.51 -16.88
C PRO A 69 9.49 -12.05 -16.48
N VAL A 70 8.49 -11.20 -16.68
CA VAL A 70 8.56 -9.80 -16.24
C VAL A 70 8.81 -9.81 -14.74
N PRO A 71 9.88 -9.17 -14.23
CA PRO A 71 10.16 -9.16 -12.82
C PRO A 71 8.96 -8.56 -12.07
N PRO A 72 8.49 -9.20 -10.99
CA PRO A 72 7.27 -8.79 -10.32
C PRO A 72 7.41 -7.37 -9.75
N GLN A 73 6.34 -6.59 -9.89
CA GLN A 73 6.32 -5.15 -9.64
C GLN A 73 6.43 -4.85 -8.14
N PRO A 74 7.37 -4.00 -7.69
CA PRO A 74 7.49 -3.63 -6.29
C PRO A 74 6.28 -2.80 -5.86
N LYS A 75 5.67 -3.18 -4.73
CA LYS A 75 4.54 -2.49 -4.11
C LYS A 75 4.83 -2.23 -2.65
N VAL A 76 4.35 -1.12 -2.09
CA VAL A 76 4.60 -0.78 -0.69
C VAL A 76 3.32 -0.26 -0.01
N LEU A 77 3.06 -0.73 1.21
CA LEU A 77 2.03 -0.17 2.10
C LEU A 77 2.69 0.28 3.40
N VAL A 78 2.51 1.55 3.76
CA VAL A 78 2.91 2.10 5.06
C VAL A 78 1.67 2.36 5.89
N VAL A 79 1.58 1.74 7.07
CA VAL A 79 0.48 1.90 8.03
C VAL A 79 1.00 2.54 9.31
N GLY A 80 0.55 3.75 9.58
CA GLY A 80 0.78 4.47 10.81
C GLY A 80 -0.33 4.23 11.83
N LEU A 81 0.04 3.77 13.02
CA LEU A 81 -0.86 3.60 14.16
C LEU A 81 -0.53 4.68 15.21
N ASP A 82 -1.43 5.65 15.40
CA ASP A 82 -1.18 6.81 16.28
C ASP A 82 -1.19 6.42 17.76
N GLY A 83 -0.16 6.85 18.50
CA GLY A 83 -0.10 6.69 19.95
C GLY A 83 -0.13 5.24 20.45
N VAL A 84 0.55 4.31 19.78
CA VAL A 84 0.58 2.89 20.20
C VAL A 84 1.74 2.62 21.16
N ARG A 85 1.43 2.39 22.45
CA ARG A 85 2.40 1.88 23.43
C ARG A 85 2.81 0.45 23.08
N ARG A 86 4.09 0.31 22.72
CA ARG A 86 4.74 -0.96 22.34
C ARG A 86 4.45 -2.12 23.29
N ASP A 87 4.62 -1.95 24.60
CA ASP A 87 4.40 -3.02 25.58
C ASP A 87 2.92 -3.45 25.64
N ARG A 88 1.98 -2.51 25.49
CA ARG A 88 0.54 -2.81 25.42
C ARG A 88 0.20 -3.56 24.14
N LEU A 89 0.80 -3.17 23.02
CA LEU A 89 0.69 -3.90 21.74
C LEU A 89 1.20 -5.33 21.87
N LEU A 90 2.38 -5.51 22.48
CA LEU A 90 2.99 -6.83 22.68
C LEU A 90 2.23 -7.70 23.70
N ALA A 91 1.43 -7.11 24.59
CA ALA A 91 0.56 -7.82 25.52
C ALA A 91 -0.85 -8.11 24.97
N ALA A 92 -1.28 -7.42 23.91
CA ALA A 92 -2.60 -7.59 23.31
C ALA A 92 -2.69 -8.81 22.38
N ARG A 93 -3.92 -9.21 22.04
CA ARG A 93 -4.21 -10.22 21.01
C ARG A 93 -4.13 -9.62 19.60
N ALA A 94 -2.93 -9.17 19.22
CA ALA A 94 -2.65 -8.62 17.90
C ALA A 94 -2.09 -9.72 16.95
N VAL A 95 -2.97 -10.53 16.37
CA VAL A 95 -2.57 -11.73 15.61
C VAL A 95 -1.93 -11.39 14.27
N HIS A 96 -2.44 -10.37 13.56
CA HIS A 96 -1.93 -9.96 12.24
C HIS A 96 -0.60 -9.20 12.38
N PHE A 97 -0.48 -8.37 13.41
CA PHE A 97 0.78 -7.74 13.78
C PHE A 97 1.84 -8.80 14.10
N ARG A 98 1.51 -9.82 14.90
CA ARG A 98 2.45 -10.92 15.21
C ARG A 98 2.81 -11.76 13.97
N GLN A 99 1.88 -11.96 13.04
CA GLN A 99 2.19 -12.60 11.75
C GLN A 99 3.22 -11.77 10.98
N LEU A 100 3.01 -10.45 10.88
CA LEU A 100 3.94 -9.54 10.22
C LEU A 100 5.30 -9.51 10.92
N MET A 101 5.35 -9.51 12.26
CA MET A 101 6.58 -9.62 13.05
C MET A 101 7.37 -10.90 12.75
N ARG A 102 6.70 -12.04 12.53
CA ARG A 102 7.38 -13.29 12.15
C ARG A 102 7.91 -13.23 10.73
N ALA A 103 7.17 -12.60 9.82
CA ALA A 103 7.53 -12.48 8.41
C ALA A 103 8.57 -11.38 8.13
N GLY A 104 8.99 -10.60 9.14
CA GLY A 104 9.80 -9.40 8.92
C GLY A 104 10.71 -9.03 10.09
N THR A 105 11.18 -7.79 10.06
CA THR A 105 12.07 -7.21 11.06
C THR A 105 11.29 -6.22 11.93
N PHE A 106 11.27 -6.47 13.23
CA PHE A 106 10.64 -5.62 14.24
C PHE A 106 11.70 -4.87 15.04
N LEU A 107 11.84 -3.57 14.78
CA LEU A 107 12.74 -2.70 15.52
C LEU A 107 11.96 -1.91 16.55
N THR A 108 12.58 -1.71 17.71
CA THR A 108 12.04 -0.84 18.77
C THR A 108 13.02 0.26 19.11
N GLY A 109 12.52 1.42 19.55
CA GLY A 109 13.36 2.57 19.77
C GLY A 109 12.70 3.63 20.64
N GLN A 110 13.40 4.75 20.79
CA GLN A 110 12.87 5.94 21.45
C GLN A 110 13.10 7.15 20.56
N LEU A 111 12.10 8.04 20.52
CA LEU A 111 12.26 9.37 19.94
C LEU A 111 13.44 10.09 20.61
N GLU A 112 14.30 10.73 19.84
CA GLU A 112 15.39 11.54 20.38
C GLU A 112 14.85 12.68 21.27
N VAL A 113 15.51 12.97 22.39
CA VAL A 113 15.17 14.17 23.18
C VAL A 113 15.79 15.36 22.47
N LEU A 114 14.96 16.12 21.76
CA LEU A 114 15.37 17.37 21.14
C LEU A 114 14.75 18.54 21.89
N LYS A 115 15.54 19.60 22.11
CA LYS A 115 15.06 20.81 22.79
C LYS A 115 13.84 21.37 22.04
N LYS A 116 12.76 21.64 22.76
CA LYS A 116 11.47 22.15 22.24
C LYS A 116 10.67 21.18 21.34
N VAL A 117 11.14 19.96 21.08
CA VAL A 117 10.37 18.97 20.32
C VAL A 117 9.58 18.09 21.28
N ARG A 118 8.28 17.97 21.04
CA ARG A 118 7.37 17.14 21.82
C ARG A 118 7.27 15.74 21.23
N SER A 119 7.06 14.74 22.09
CA SER A 119 6.64 13.39 21.69
C SER A 119 5.15 13.39 21.28
N SER A 120 4.83 14.10 20.20
CA SER A 120 3.46 14.27 19.71
C SER A 120 3.36 13.98 18.21
N SER A 121 2.12 13.84 17.73
CA SER A 121 1.82 13.36 16.39
C SER A 121 2.38 14.24 15.28
N GLY A 122 2.39 15.57 15.45
CA GLY A 122 2.93 16.50 14.46
C GLY A 122 4.40 16.20 14.12
N PRO A 123 5.32 16.25 15.08
CA PRO A 123 6.71 15.86 14.86
C PRO A 123 6.88 14.43 14.35
N GLY A 124 6.21 13.45 14.97
CA GLY A 124 6.35 12.04 14.62
C GLY A 124 5.93 11.74 13.18
N TRP A 125 4.71 12.14 12.77
CA TRP A 125 4.26 11.94 11.40
C TRP A 125 5.05 12.75 10.38
N SER A 126 5.51 13.96 10.75
CA SER A 126 6.42 14.73 9.89
C SER A 126 7.74 13.98 9.67
N THR A 127 8.32 13.39 10.72
CA THR A 127 9.55 12.59 10.62
C THR A 127 9.34 11.35 9.75
N VAL A 128 8.25 10.61 9.95
CA VAL A 128 7.90 9.41 9.16
C VAL A 128 7.71 9.75 7.68
N LEU A 129 6.90 10.77 7.39
CA LEU A 129 6.54 11.15 6.02
C LEU A 129 7.72 11.75 5.26
N THR A 130 8.51 12.62 5.89
CA THR A 130 9.60 13.33 5.22
C THR A 130 10.93 12.58 5.23
N GLY A 131 11.08 11.60 6.13
CA GLY A 131 12.32 10.84 6.31
C GLY A 131 13.51 11.64 6.82
N VAL A 132 13.25 12.81 7.43
CA VAL A 132 14.26 13.66 8.06
C VAL A 132 13.88 13.97 9.50
N ALA A 133 14.85 14.33 10.34
CA ALA A 133 14.63 14.63 11.74
C ALA A 133 13.91 15.99 11.95
N PRO A 134 13.35 16.26 13.15
CA PRO A 134 12.70 17.54 13.46
C PRO A 134 13.53 18.78 13.20
N GLY A 135 14.85 18.71 13.38
CA GLY A 135 15.76 19.83 13.05
C GLY A 135 15.78 20.21 11.56
N LYS A 136 15.39 19.30 10.65
CA LYS A 136 15.25 19.57 9.21
C LYS A 136 13.82 19.96 8.85
N HIS A 137 12.82 19.12 9.16
CA HIS A 137 11.44 19.41 8.76
C HIS A 137 10.77 20.53 9.57
N GLY A 138 11.37 20.96 10.69
CA GLY A 138 10.97 22.16 11.45
C GLY A 138 9.70 22.02 12.28
N VAL A 139 9.15 20.82 12.43
CA VAL A 139 7.90 20.58 13.18
C VAL A 139 8.23 20.10 14.58
N HIS A 140 7.89 20.90 15.59
CA HIS A 140 8.26 20.66 16.98
C HIS A 140 7.09 20.25 17.88
N ASN A 141 5.86 20.47 17.46
CA ASN A 141 4.64 20.06 18.14
C ASN A 141 3.45 20.07 17.16
N ASN A 142 2.22 19.85 17.65
CA ASN A 142 1.01 19.74 16.83
C ASN A 142 0.50 21.07 16.21
N SER A 143 1.20 22.20 16.41
CA SER A 143 0.90 23.45 15.68
C SER A 143 1.44 23.46 14.25
N PHE A 144 2.45 22.64 13.95
CA PHE A 144 3.17 22.63 12.67
C PHE A 144 3.74 23.99 12.25
N GLU A 145 3.91 24.90 13.21
CA GLU A 145 4.62 26.16 12.99
C GLU A 145 6.10 25.87 12.70
N GLY A 146 6.67 26.59 11.73
CA GLY A 146 8.05 26.37 11.28
C GLY A 146 8.24 25.22 10.30
N ARG A 147 7.17 24.50 9.91
CA ARG A 147 7.21 23.37 8.98
C ARG A 147 7.93 23.72 7.67
N GLN A 148 8.76 22.80 7.19
CA GLN A 148 9.60 22.96 6.01
C GLN A 148 9.21 21.99 4.87
N PHE A 149 7.92 21.67 4.70
CA PHE A 149 7.48 20.64 3.74
C PHE A 149 7.77 20.98 2.27
N THR A 150 7.94 22.25 1.91
CA THR A 150 8.42 22.61 0.56
C THR A 150 9.85 22.14 0.34
N LYS A 151 10.73 22.30 1.35
CA LYS A 151 12.14 21.90 1.31
C LYS A 151 12.32 20.40 1.54
N TYR A 152 11.52 19.84 2.43
CA TYR A 152 11.50 18.42 2.78
C TYR A 152 10.08 17.86 2.59
N PRO A 153 9.65 17.62 1.34
CA PRO A 153 8.33 17.04 1.08
C PRO A 153 8.25 15.60 1.58
N ASP A 154 7.04 15.07 1.70
CA ASP A 154 6.82 13.68 2.05
C ASP A 154 7.34 12.71 0.96
N PHE A 155 7.52 11.44 1.34
CA PHE A 155 8.06 10.43 0.45
C PHE A 155 7.18 10.18 -0.77
N LEU A 156 5.84 10.28 -0.69
CA LEU A 156 4.95 10.08 -1.84
C LEU A 156 5.14 11.21 -2.85
N THR A 157 5.14 12.46 -2.39
CA THR A 157 5.41 13.64 -3.24
C THR A 157 6.79 13.57 -3.90
N ARG A 158 7.81 13.08 -3.18
CA ARG A 158 9.15 12.87 -3.77
C ARG A 158 9.13 11.77 -4.82
N LEU A 159 8.43 10.66 -4.57
CA LEU A 159 8.29 9.57 -5.53
C LEU A 159 7.60 10.03 -6.81
N GLU A 160 6.53 10.83 -6.71
CA GLU A 160 5.86 11.44 -7.88
C GLU A 160 6.79 12.32 -8.70
N ARG A 161 7.69 13.07 -8.06
CA ARG A 161 8.69 13.89 -8.76
C ARG A 161 9.75 13.05 -9.47
N ILE A 162 10.19 11.95 -8.85
CA ILE A 162 11.28 11.10 -9.37
C ILE A 162 10.77 10.12 -10.43
N ARG A 163 9.62 9.49 -10.21
CA ARG A 163 9.02 8.50 -11.09
C ARG A 163 7.51 8.76 -11.20
N PRO A 164 7.09 9.72 -12.05
CA PRO A 164 5.69 10.12 -12.20
C PRO A 164 4.75 9.05 -12.81
N SER A 165 5.27 7.84 -13.07
CA SER A 165 4.50 6.69 -13.50
C SER A 165 4.04 5.80 -12.34
N LEU A 166 4.51 6.06 -11.12
CA LEU A 166 3.98 5.41 -9.91
C LEU A 166 2.58 5.94 -9.61
N HIS A 167 1.73 5.08 -9.07
CA HIS A 167 0.43 5.45 -8.55
C HIS A 167 0.52 5.56 -7.03
N THR A 168 0.45 6.77 -6.51
CA THR A 168 0.53 7.04 -5.06
C THR A 168 -0.84 7.23 -4.42
N ALA A 169 -0.98 6.76 -3.18
CA ALA A 169 -2.19 7.00 -2.39
C ALA A 169 -1.88 7.38 -0.95
N ALA A 170 -2.67 8.28 -0.38
CA ALA A 170 -2.62 8.64 1.03
C ALA A 170 -4.02 8.65 1.65
N VAL A 171 -4.18 7.96 2.76
CA VAL A 171 -5.43 7.91 3.53
C VAL A 171 -5.15 8.23 4.98
N THR A 172 -5.82 9.22 5.55
CA THR A 172 -5.60 9.61 6.94
C THR A 172 -6.91 9.91 7.64
N GLY A 173 -7.02 9.51 8.92
CA GLY A 173 -8.10 9.98 9.78
C GLY A 173 -7.91 11.44 10.20
N TRP A 174 -6.65 11.87 10.31
CA TRP A 174 -6.30 13.24 10.65
C TRP A 174 -6.14 14.09 9.40
N ARG A 175 -7.27 14.61 8.91
CA ARG A 175 -7.38 15.55 7.79
C ARG A 175 -6.30 16.65 7.81
N TYR A 176 -5.95 17.12 9.01
CA TYR A 176 -5.02 18.22 9.19
C TYR A 176 -3.67 17.96 8.50
N LEU A 177 -3.18 16.70 8.43
CA LEU A 177 -1.96 16.36 7.69
C LEU A 177 -2.02 16.73 6.20
N MET A 178 -3.22 16.67 5.59
CA MET A 178 -3.43 17.12 4.22
C MET A 178 -3.53 18.65 4.14
N ASP A 179 -4.34 19.27 5.01
CA ASP A 179 -4.61 20.71 4.96
C ASP A 179 -3.32 21.56 5.12
N ILE A 180 -2.36 21.08 5.92
CA ILE A 180 -1.07 21.76 6.17
C ILE A 180 0.05 21.36 5.22
N GLY A 181 -0.20 20.40 4.31
CA GLY A 181 0.75 19.93 3.31
C GLY A 181 1.81 18.94 3.80
N ALA A 182 1.60 18.25 4.93
CA ALA A 182 2.46 17.13 5.32
C ALA A 182 2.27 15.93 4.41
N VAL A 183 1.07 15.74 3.85
CA VAL A 183 0.84 14.94 2.65
C VAL A 183 0.66 15.90 1.48
N GLY A 184 1.62 15.92 0.56
CA GLY A 184 1.65 16.90 -0.52
C GLY A 184 0.59 16.67 -1.59
N ALA A 185 0.20 17.76 -2.26
CA ALA A 185 -0.88 17.77 -3.27
C ALA A 185 -0.52 17.09 -4.61
N LEU A 186 0.71 16.59 -4.77
CA LEU A 186 1.13 15.84 -5.96
C LEU A 186 0.70 14.37 -5.90
N VAL A 187 0.35 13.86 -4.72
CA VAL A 187 -0.06 12.46 -4.56
C VAL A 187 -1.36 12.22 -5.32
N ASP A 188 -1.41 11.15 -6.11
CA ASP A 188 -2.47 10.91 -7.10
C ASP A 188 -3.85 10.79 -6.45
N TRP A 189 -3.91 10.12 -5.30
CA TRP A 189 -5.17 9.87 -4.62
C TRP A 189 -5.11 10.11 -3.12
N HIS A 190 -6.08 10.86 -2.61
CA HIS A 190 -6.21 11.22 -1.21
C HIS A 190 -7.61 10.86 -0.71
N ALA A 191 -7.70 10.30 0.50
CA ALA A 191 -8.95 10.27 1.24
C ALA A 191 -8.75 10.62 2.72
N THR A 192 -9.74 11.32 3.26
CA THR A 192 -9.84 11.61 4.69
C THR A 192 -11.29 11.54 5.12
N SER A 193 -11.52 11.43 6.43
CA SER A 193 -12.85 11.61 7.00
C SER A 193 -13.15 13.10 7.23
N HIS A 194 -14.39 13.53 6.96
CA HIS A 194 -14.76 14.95 6.85
C HIS A 194 -15.86 15.42 7.83
N LEU A 195 -16.62 14.55 8.51
CA LEU A 195 -17.77 14.99 9.33
C LEU A 195 -17.42 15.15 10.82
N LYS A 196 -18.27 15.86 11.55
CA LYS A 196 -18.31 15.91 13.01
C LYS A 196 -19.77 16.05 13.45
N PRO A 197 -20.14 15.53 14.63
CA PRO A 197 -19.31 14.73 15.54
C PRO A 197 -19.23 13.26 15.12
N TYR A 198 -18.08 12.64 15.32
CA TYR A 198 -17.89 11.19 15.18
C TYR A 198 -17.68 10.57 16.55
N LYS A 199 -18.13 9.32 16.73
CA LYS A 199 -17.70 8.49 17.85
C LYS A 199 -16.26 8.06 17.62
N ILE A 200 -15.50 7.88 18.70
CA ILE A 200 -14.12 7.37 18.64
C ILE A 200 -14.14 6.04 17.89
N GLY A 201 -13.35 5.95 16.81
CA GLY A 201 -13.25 4.79 15.93
C GLY A 201 -14.01 4.90 14.61
N ASP A 202 -15.03 5.76 14.49
CA ASP A 202 -15.85 5.85 13.26
C ASP A 202 -15.02 6.30 12.05
N LYS A 203 -14.09 7.24 12.27
CA LYS A 203 -13.20 7.71 11.21
C LYS A 203 -12.32 6.60 10.68
N ASP A 204 -11.65 5.86 11.58
CA ASP A 204 -10.78 4.75 11.26
C ASP A 204 -11.54 3.64 10.52
N ALA A 205 -12.76 3.32 10.95
CA ALA A 205 -13.63 2.37 10.28
C ALA A 205 -13.92 2.80 8.82
N PHE A 206 -14.32 4.05 8.63
CA PHE A 206 -14.59 4.61 7.30
C PHE A 206 -13.36 4.57 6.38
N ILE A 207 -12.21 5.02 6.87
CA ILE A 207 -11.00 5.10 6.03
C ILE A 207 -10.38 3.72 5.75
N ILE A 208 -10.61 2.73 6.60
CA ILE A 208 -10.20 1.34 6.32
C ILE A 208 -11.00 0.75 5.19
N ASP A 209 -12.30 1.00 5.10
CA ASP A 209 -13.11 0.56 3.96
C ASP A 209 -12.55 1.16 2.67
N ARG A 210 -12.25 2.47 2.68
CA ARG A 210 -11.67 3.18 1.53
C ARG A 210 -10.30 2.65 1.12
N MET A 211 -9.39 2.43 2.08
CA MET A 211 -8.06 1.90 1.76
C MET A 211 -8.15 0.45 1.26
N THR A 212 -9.02 -0.38 1.85
CA THR A 212 -9.24 -1.77 1.42
C THR A 212 -9.74 -1.82 -0.03
N ASP A 213 -10.71 -0.96 -0.40
CA ASP A 213 -11.19 -0.88 -1.77
C ASP A 213 -10.13 -0.38 -2.75
N LEU A 214 -9.38 0.66 -2.37
CA LEU A 214 -8.27 1.17 -3.17
C LEU A 214 -7.21 0.09 -3.41
N LEU A 215 -6.80 -0.62 -2.35
CA LEU A 215 -5.81 -1.71 -2.43
C LEU A 215 -6.32 -2.87 -3.28
N ARG A 216 -7.63 -3.13 -3.35
CA ARG A 216 -8.18 -4.25 -4.13
C ARG A 216 -8.35 -3.90 -5.61
N THR A 217 -8.73 -2.66 -5.91
CA THR A 217 -9.30 -2.30 -7.22
C THR A 217 -8.42 -1.39 -8.09
N SER A 218 -7.44 -0.71 -7.48
CA SER A 218 -6.61 0.26 -8.20
C SER A 218 -5.24 -0.30 -8.62
N GLN A 219 -4.48 0.49 -9.38
CA GLN A 219 -3.09 0.21 -9.74
C GLN A 219 -2.06 0.75 -8.74
N VAL A 220 -2.48 1.12 -7.51
CA VAL A 220 -1.60 1.72 -6.50
C VAL A 220 -0.26 0.97 -6.37
N ASP A 221 0.84 1.73 -6.41
CA ASP A 221 2.21 1.23 -6.25
C ASP A 221 2.71 1.44 -4.82
N ILE A 222 2.30 2.55 -4.21
CA ILE A 222 2.66 2.91 -2.84
C ILE A 222 1.46 3.59 -2.17
N ALA A 223 1.11 3.12 -0.98
CA ALA A 223 0.05 3.71 -0.17
C ALA A 223 0.54 4.04 1.24
N PHE A 224 0.14 5.21 1.75
CA PHE A 224 0.25 5.58 3.15
C PHE A 224 -1.14 5.57 3.81
N MET A 225 -1.23 5.00 5.00
CA MET A 225 -2.41 5.00 5.83
C MET A 225 -2.08 5.49 7.24
N HIS A 226 -2.94 6.34 7.83
CA HIS A 226 -2.86 6.77 9.22
C HIS A 226 -4.18 6.50 9.97
N LEU A 227 -4.08 5.82 11.11
CA LEU A 227 -5.18 5.43 12.00
C LEU A 227 -5.05 6.15 13.35
N GLU A 228 -6.13 6.77 13.83
CA GLU A 228 -6.13 7.65 15.01
C GLU A 228 -6.64 6.97 16.30
N VAL A 229 -7.37 5.85 16.17
CA VAL A 229 -8.25 5.37 17.26
C VAL A 229 -7.51 5.02 18.55
N THR A 230 -6.28 4.53 18.45
CA THR A 230 -5.48 4.15 19.62
C THR A 230 -5.11 5.36 20.48
N ASP A 231 -4.59 6.44 19.87
CA ASP A 231 -4.30 7.71 20.56
C ASP A 231 -5.59 8.31 21.17
N ALA A 232 -6.67 8.36 20.38
CA ALA A 232 -7.95 8.91 20.85
C ALA A 232 -8.51 8.16 22.08
N VAL A 233 -8.41 6.81 22.10
CA VAL A 233 -8.82 6.01 23.25
C VAL A 233 -7.86 6.20 24.43
N ALA A 234 -6.56 6.29 24.19
CA ALA A 234 -5.58 6.53 25.24
C ALA A 234 -5.80 7.87 25.95
N HIS A 235 -6.08 8.96 25.22
CA HIS A 235 -6.44 10.25 25.83
C HIS A 235 -7.71 10.17 26.67
N ARG A 236 -8.70 9.38 26.25
CA ARG A 236 -9.99 9.28 26.95
C ARG A 236 -9.94 8.41 28.20
N SER A 237 -9.13 7.35 28.19
CA SER A 237 -9.26 6.27 29.19
C SER A 237 -7.95 5.71 29.71
N GLY A 238 -6.81 6.30 29.32
CA GLY A 238 -5.49 5.76 29.59
C GLY A 238 -5.19 4.46 28.86
N VAL A 239 -3.99 3.93 29.07
CA VAL A 239 -3.45 2.79 28.30
C VAL A 239 -3.45 1.46 29.06
N LEU A 240 -3.79 1.48 30.35
CA LEU A 240 -3.80 0.29 31.20
C LEU A 240 -5.11 -0.51 31.10
N GLY A 241 -6.20 0.17 30.76
CA GLY A 241 -7.54 -0.38 30.78
C GLY A 241 -7.91 -1.25 29.57
N PRO A 242 -9.05 -1.96 29.65
CA PRO A 242 -9.53 -2.81 28.56
C PRO A 242 -9.94 -2.02 27.31
N ALA A 243 -10.28 -0.74 27.42
CA ALA A 243 -10.63 0.10 26.27
C ALA A 243 -9.47 0.24 25.29
N TYR A 244 -8.26 0.56 25.78
CA TYR A 244 -7.08 0.70 24.95
C TYR A 244 -6.60 -0.64 24.38
N ARG A 245 -6.69 -1.72 25.15
CA ARG A 245 -6.44 -3.09 24.66
C ARG A 245 -7.36 -3.43 23.47
N ARG A 246 -8.66 -3.15 23.58
CA ARG A 246 -9.61 -3.35 22.48
C ARG A 246 -9.31 -2.47 21.29
N ALA A 247 -8.88 -1.22 21.49
CA ALA A 247 -8.47 -0.34 20.39
C ALA A 247 -7.28 -0.94 19.61
N ILE A 248 -6.30 -1.52 20.32
CA ILE A 248 -5.19 -2.26 19.70
C ILE A 248 -5.70 -3.47 18.90
N GLU A 249 -6.62 -4.25 19.46
CA GLU A 249 -7.20 -5.42 18.79
C GLU A 249 -8.02 -5.01 17.55
N THR A 250 -8.72 -3.87 17.60
CA THR A 250 -9.41 -3.28 16.44
C THR A 250 -8.44 -2.92 15.33
N VAL A 251 -7.35 -2.20 15.62
CA VAL A 251 -6.37 -1.84 14.57
C VAL A 251 -5.62 -3.07 14.05
N ASP A 252 -5.44 -4.13 14.85
CA ASP A 252 -4.92 -5.40 14.36
C ASP A 252 -5.90 -6.08 13.38
N GLY A 253 -7.21 -6.05 13.67
CA GLY A 253 -8.24 -6.51 12.75
C GLY A 253 -8.20 -5.74 11.42
N TYR A 254 -7.97 -4.42 11.48
CA TYR A 254 -7.75 -3.59 10.31
C TYR A 254 -6.52 -3.99 9.50
N LEU A 255 -5.39 -4.30 10.14
CA LEU A 255 -4.23 -4.88 9.43
C LEU A 255 -4.61 -6.16 8.68
N GLY A 256 -5.38 -7.05 9.31
CA GLY A 256 -5.89 -8.26 8.66
C GLY A 256 -6.71 -7.98 7.40
N ARG A 257 -7.60 -6.97 7.44
CA ARG A 257 -8.38 -6.53 6.27
C ARG A 257 -7.49 -6.00 5.15
N LEU A 258 -6.50 -5.18 5.46
CA LEU A 258 -5.56 -4.64 4.48
C LEU A 258 -4.73 -5.76 3.83
N PHE A 259 -4.25 -6.73 4.61
CA PHE A 259 -3.51 -7.88 4.07
C PHE A 259 -4.40 -8.77 3.20
N GLY A 260 -5.67 -8.96 3.59
CA GLY A 260 -6.67 -9.64 2.78
C GLY A 260 -6.92 -8.95 1.45
N ALA A 261 -7.06 -7.62 1.45
CA ALA A 261 -7.26 -6.82 0.24
C ALA A 261 -6.11 -6.97 -0.76
N ILE A 262 -4.87 -6.91 -0.25
CA ILE A 262 -3.66 -7.11 -1.06
C ILE A 262 -3.65 -8.51 -1.69
N ARG A 263 -3.90 -9.56 -0.91
CA ARG A 263 -3.93 -10.95 -1.42
C ARG A 263 -5.06 -11.19 -2.42
N ALA A 264 -6.15 -10.44 -2.34
CA ALA A 264 -7.30 -10.55 -3.24
C ALA A 264 -7.09 -9.83 -4.59
N ARG A 265 -5.99 -9.11 -4.79
CA ARG A 265 -5.69 -8.44 -6.06
C ARG A 265 -5.48 -9.47 -7.17
N ARG A 266 -6.09 -9.22 -8.34
CA ARG A 266 -5.88 -10.06 -9.54
C ARG A 266 -4.41 -10.11 -9.99
N THR A 267 -3.66 -9.05 -9.71
CA THR A 267 -2.24 -8.89 -10.05
C THR A 267 -1.30 -9.37 -8.94
N PHE A 268 -1.81 -9.89 -7.81
CA PHE A 268 -1.00 -10.21 -6.63
C PHE A 268 0.20 -11.13 -6.95
N ALA A 269 0.04 -12.13 -7.82
CA ALA A 269 1.12 -13.04 -8.21
C ALA A 269 2.27 -12.36 -8.98
N ALA A 270 2.01 -11.21 -9.61
CA ALA A 270 2.99 -10.42 -10.33
C ALA A 270 3.49 -9.21 -9.51
N GLU A 271 3.19 -9.16 -8.21
CA GLU A 271 3.51 -8.06 -7.32
C GLU A 271 4.42 -8.52 -6.17
N ARG A 272 5.28 -7.61 -5.69
CA ARG A 272 6.13 -7.82 -4.52
C ARG A 272 5.82 -6.76 -3.47
N TRP A 273 4.94 -7.10 -2.53
CA TRP A 273 4.53 -6.19 -1.47
C TRP A 273 5.54 -6.13 -0.33
N THR A 274 5.90 -4.91 0.06
CA THR A 274 6.44 -4.60 1.40
C THR A 274 5.39 -3.91 2.24
N ILE A 275 5.20 -4.40 3.46
CA ILE A 275 4.35 -3.77 4.46
C ILE A 275 5.22 -3.17 5.55
N ILE A 276 5.00 -1.90 5.87
CA ILE A 276 5.65 -1.19 6.97
C ILE A 276 4.56 -0.74 7.96
N VAL A 277 4.71 -1.08 9.24
CA VAL A 277 3.82 -0.64 10.32
C VAL A 277 4.64 0.09 11.37
N THR A 278 4.20 1.28 11.77
CA THR A 278 4.94 2.14 12.71
C THR A 278 4.00 2.88 13.64
N THR A 279 4.56 3.48 14.68
CA THR A 279 3.88 4.45 15.55
C THR A 279 4.71 5.72 15.70
N ASP A 280 4.03 6.83 15.92
CA ASP A 280 4.60 8.17 16.06
C ASP A 280 5.10 8.45 17.49
N HIS A 281 4.38 7.96 18.51
CA HIS A 281 4.76 8.06 19.92
C HIS A 281 4.03 7.01 20.78
N GLY A 282 4.37 6.96 22.07
CA GLY A 282 3.63 6.24 23.10
C GLY A 282 2.79 7.18 23.96
N HIS A 283 2.49 6.75 25.19
CA HIS A 283 1.67 7.50 26.16
C HIS A 283 2.17 7.29 27.59
N ARG A 284 1.75 8.16 28.49
CA ARG A 284 1.72 7.90 29.93
C ARG A 284 0.65 6.87 30.29
N ASP A 285 0.67 6.35 31.51
CA ASP A 285 -0.25 5.29 31.93
C ASP A 285 -1.72 5.78 31.98
N GLU A 286 -1.91 7.01 32.45
CA GLU A 286 -3.20 7.70 32.57
C GLU A 286 -3.72 8.21 31.22
N GLY A 287 -2.89 8.16 30.17
CA GLY A 287 -3.16 8.80 28.88
C GLY A 287 -2.42 10.13 28.71
N GLY A 288 -2.47 10.65 27.49
CA GLY A 288 -1.69 11.83 27.09
C GLY A 288 -0.21 11.53 26.81
N HIS A 289 0.42 12.46 26.12
CA HIS A 289 1.79 12.39 25.59
C HIS A 289 2.33 13.81 25.35
N GLY A 290 3.53 13.93 24.77
CA GLY A 290 4.18 15.20 24.44
C GLY A 290 5.31 15.60 25.40
N GLY A 291 5.57 14.80 26.43
CA GLY A 291 6.70 14.91 27.34
C GLY A 291 7.94 14.14 26.87
N VAL A 292 8.85 13.87 27.80
CA VAL A 292 10.14 13.20 27.52
C VAL A 292 10.24 11.83 28.18
N SER A 293 9.16 11.33 28.80
CA SER A 293 9.24 10.05 29.50
C SER A 293 9.54 8.90 28.54
N PRO A 294 10.25 7.85 28.97
CA PRO A 294 10.53 6.69 28.13
C PRO A 294 9.28 6.05 27.52
N LYS A 295 8.13 6.10 28.22
CA LYS A 295 6.86 5.53 27.75
C LYS A 295 6.27 6.36 26.60
N GLU A 296 6.30 7.69 26.70
CA GLU A 296 5.83 8.59 25.65
C GLU A 296 6.73 8.56 24.41
N ARG A 297 8.04 8.40 24.61
CA ARG A 297 9.00 8.36 23.51
C ARG A 297 9.14 6.99 22.84
N SER A 298 8.54 5.94 23.41
CA SER A 298 8.68 4.57 22.89
C SER A 298 8.01 4.46 21.52
N ILE A 299 8.79 4.04 20.52
CA ILE A 299 8.33 3.82 19.14
C ILE A 299 8.74 2.43 18.65
N PHE A 300 8.18 2.02 17.52
CA PHE A 300 8.61 0.84 16.79
C PHE A 300 8.50 1.07 15.29
N VAL A 301 9.29 0.32 14.52
CA VAL A 301 9.10 0.16 13.08
C VAL A 301 9.14 -1.33 12.77
N LEU A 302 8.08 -1.84 12.16
CA LEU A 302 7.96 -3.21 11.69
C LEU A 302 7.91 -3.18 10.17
N ALA A 303 8.79 -3.90 9.50
CA ALA A 303 8.73 -4.06 8.04
C ALA A 303 8.83 -5.54 7.66
N ALA A 304 8.02 -5.98 6.69
CA ALA A 304 8.13 -7.29 6.08
C ALA A 304 7.94 -7.19 4.56
N GLY A 305 8.81 -7.84 3.81
CA GLY A 305 8.84 -7.75 2.36
C GLY A 305 10.14 -8.30 1.78
N PRO A 306 10.32 -8.19 0.45
CA PRO A 306 11.54 -8.61 -0.24
C PRO A 306 12.82 -8.05 0.39
N GLY A 307 13.79 -8.93 0.67
CA GLY A 307 15.10 -8.53 1.19
C GLY A 307 15.09 -8.00 2.63
N ILE A 308 13.96 -7.98 3.32
CA ILE A 308 13.90 -7.68 4.76
C ILE A 308 14.06 -8.99 5.54
N ALA A 309 14.95 -8.99 6.52
CA ALA A 309 15.19 -10.18 7.34
C ALA A 309 13.94 -10.60 8.11
N GLN A 310 13.67 -11.91 8.16
CA GLN A 310 12.49 -12.47 8.81
C GLN A 310 12.79 -12.83 10.27
N GLY A 311 11.82 -12.64 11.15
CA GLY A 311 11.90 -13.00 12.56
C GLY A 311 12.85 -12.13 13.41
N VAL A 312 13.52 -11.14 12.81
CA VAL A 312 14.49 -10.29 13.51
C VAL A 312 13.78 -9.35 14.47
N ARG A 313 14.29 -9.26 15.70
CA ARG A 313 13.80 -8.36 16.74
C ARG A 313 14.99 -7.67 17.37
N SER A 314 15.04 -6.34 17.32
CA SER A 314 16.16 -5.58 17.84
C SER A 314 15.76 -4.17 18.31
N GLY A 315 16.72 -3.46 18.89
CA GLY A 315 16.64 -2.03 19.17
C GLY A 315 16.91 -1.18 17.93
N GLY A 316 17.06 0.14 18.14
CA GLY A 316 17.53 1.06 17.10
C GLY A 316 16.48 1.52 16.09
N ALA A 317 15.17 1.36 16.36
CA ALA A 317 14.15 1.93 15.48
C ALA A 317 14.27 3.45 15.38
N ARG A 318 14.26 3.98 14.15
CA ARG A 318 14.19 5.42 13.88
C ARG A 318 13.06 5.67 12.88
N GLN A 319 12.21 6.66 13.15
CA GLN A 319 11.10 7.00 12.26
C GLN A 319 11.55 7.45 10.87
N VAL A 320 12.72 8.09 10.78
CA VAL A 320 13.33 8.51 9.51
C VAL A 320 13.61 7.34 8.57
N ASP A 321 13.79 6.12 9.11
CA ASP A 321 14.10 4.92 8.34
C ASP A 321 12.90 4.43 7.52
N VAL A 322 11.67 4.85 7.85
CA VAL A 322 10.45 4.46 7.11
C VAL A 322 10.53 4.94 5.66
N ALA A 323 10.75 6.24 5.44
CA ALA A 323 10.85 6.79 4.08
C ALA A 323 12.01 6.15 3.31
N ALA A 324 13.19 6.00 3.95
CA ALA A 324 14.34 5.35 3.31
C ALA A 324 14.04 3.90 2.90
N THR A 325 13.30 3.16 3.74
CA THR A 325 12.86 1.80 3.41
C THR A 325 11.89 1.80 2.23
N VAL A 326 10.97 2.75 2.13
CA VAL A 326 10.05 2.89 0.98
C VAL A 326 10.84 3.05 -0.33
N PHE A 327 11.80 3.99 -0.39
CA PHE A 327 12.62 4.22 -1.58
C PHE A 327 13.38 2.96 -2.00
N ALA A 328 14.04 2.30 -1.04
CA ALA A 328 14.80 1.09 -1.30
C ALA A 328 13.92 -0.05 -1.85
N GLN A 329 12.71 -0.22 -1.32
CA GLN A 329 11.79 -1.28 -1.74
C GLN A 329 11.18 -1.04 -3.12
N LEU A 330 11.09 0.21 -3.56
CA LEU A 330 10.69 0.58 -4.92
C LEU A 330 11.87 0.57 -5.93
N GLY A 331 13.07 0.20 -5.47
CA GLY A 331 14.28 0.24 -6.29
C GLY A 331 14.64 1.65 -6.76
N ILE A 332 14.33 2.67 -5.95
CA ILE A 332 14.64 4.07 -6.25
C ILE A 332 15.81 4.51 -5.38
N PRO A 333 16.86 5.13 -5.96
CA PRO A 333 17.98 5.66 -5.18
C PRO A 333 17.50 6.60 -4.07
N LEU A 334 18.12 6.46 -2.89
CA LEU A 334 17.80 7.29 -1.73
C LEU A 334 18.13 8.76 -2.03
N PRO A 335 17.18 9.70 -1.87
CA PRO A 335 17.49 11.12 -1.91
C PRO A 335 18.52 11.47 -0.83
N GLY A 336 19.59 12.19 -1.20
CA GLY A 336 20.67 12.57 -0.27
C GLY A 336 20.24 13.47 0.89
N SER A 337 19.01 14.00 0.87
CA SER A 337 18.44 14.79 1.96
C SER A 337 17.91 13.96 3.13
N LEU A 338 17.65 12.66 2.94
CA LEU A 338 17.13 11.76 3.97
C LEU A 338 18.14 11.53 5.11
N ASP A 339 17.63 11.39 6.34
CA ASP A 339 18.44 11.03 7.52
C ASP A 339 18.36 9.54 7.85
N GLY A 340 17.38 8.86 7.27
CA GLY A 340 17.11 7.45 7.48
C GLY A 340 17.94 6.53 6.61
N ARG A 341 17.98 5.26 7.01
CA ARG A 341 18.55 4.15 6.23
C ARG A 341 17.47 3.08 6.04
N SER A 342 17.57 2.31 4.97
CA SER A 342 16.60 1.23 4.74
C SER A 342 16.76 0.13 5.79
N ILE A 343 15.64 -0.33 6.35
CA ILE A 343 15.58 -1.46 7.29
C ILE A 343 16.03 -2.76 6.62
N SER A 344 15.94 -2.88 5.29
CA SER A 344 16.47 -4.03 4.57
C SER A 344 17.99 -4.24 4.76
N ALA A 345 18.72 -3.23 5.21
CA ALA A 345 20.15 -3.34 5.53
C ALA A 345 20.40 -4.02 6.90
N VAL A 346 19.39 -4.14 7.76
CA VAL A 346 19.50 -4.81 9.06
C VAL A 346 19.55 -6.31 8.82
N ARG A 347 20.69 -6.93 9.14
CA ARG A 347 20.83 -8.38 9.15
C ARG A 347 20.52 -8.90 10.55
N GLY A 348 19.85 -10.04 10.64
CA GLY A 348 19.75 -10.76 11.92
C GLY A 348 21.14 -11.25 12.33
N GLU A 349 21.45 -11.18 13.63
CA GLU A 349 22.50 -12.02 14.19
C GLU A 349 22.07 -13.47 13.96
N LYS A 350 22.92 -14.25 13.27
CA LYS A 350 22.66 -15.66 12.96
C LYS A 350 22.90 -16.54 14.17
#